data_AF-A0A965NP04-F1
#
_entry.id   AF-A0A965NP04-F1
#
_cell.length_a   1.000
_cell.length_b   1.000
_cell.length_c   1.000
_cell.angle_alpha   90.00
_cell.angle_beta   90.00
_cell.angle_gamma   90.00
#
_symmetry.space_group_name_H-M   'P 1'
#
loop_
_entity.id
_entity.type
_entity.pdbx_description
1 polymer ?
#
loop_
_entity_poly.entity_id
_entity_poly.type
_entity_poly.pdbx_seq_one_letter_code
_entity_poly.pdbx_strand_id
1 'polypeptide(L)'
;MISQTSYLVAPRIPDMRSKSPLFIALAFLAASFPSGTTAANAAPFYVFPVVGCTATYAKTHHDYQATDIQAKAGCKYVAPIGGTITEVATKDIWNSKKNLGDTRGGLSVTLVGDDGVRYYGSHFKSIEPG
;
A
#
# COMPACT_ATOMS: atom_id res chain seq x y z
N MET A 1 -1.39 0.64 4.49
CA MET A 1 -2.75 1.13 4.82
C MET A 1 -2.67 2.63 5.08
N ILE A 2 -3.43 3.42 4.33
CA ILE A 2 -3.53 4.89 4.50
C ILE A 2 -4.70 5.15 5.45
N SER A 3 -4.42 5.74 6.61
CA SER A 3 -5.45 6.36 7.47
C SER A 3 -5.28 7.87 7.34
N GLN A 4 -5.92 8.47 6.34
CA GLN A 4 -6.12 9.92 6.34
C GLN A 4 -7.35 10.22 7.20
N THR A 5 -7.10 10.50 8.47
CA THR A 5 -8.10 11.14 9.34
C THR A 5 -7.91 12.64 9.17
N SER A 6 -8.58 13.22 8.20
CA SER A 6 -8.70 14.68 8.09
C SER A 6 -9.50 15.19 9.28
N TYR A 7 -8.82 15.68 10.32
CA TYR A 7 -9.47 16.44 11.37
C TYR A 7 -9.74 17.85 10.85
N LEU A 8 -10.92 18.09 10.29
CA LEU A 8 -11.48 19.42 10.20
C LEU A 8 -11.94 19.84 11.60
N VAL A 9 -11.08 20.56 12.31
CA VAL A 9 -11.51 21.33 13.48
C VAL A 9 -12.40 22.45 12.98
N ALA A 10 -13.71 22.31 13.14
CA ALA A 10 -14.63 23.42 12.96
C ALA A 10 -14.34 24.48 14.04
N PRO A 11 -14.06 25.75 13.69
CA PRO A 11 -13.94 26.80 14.69
C PRO A 11 -15.29 27.02 15.37
N ARG A 12 -15.30 27.11 16.70
CA ARG A 12 -16.48 27.54 17.46
C ARG A 12 -16.82 28.98 17.04
N ILE A 13 -17.99 29.16 16.44
CA ILE A 13 -18.58 30.48 16.19
C ILE A 13 -18.99 31.07 17.55
N PRO A 14 -18.43 32.21 17.99
CA PRO A 14 -19.00 32.93 19.12
C PRO A 14 -20.34 33.53 18.72
N ASP A 15 -21.32 33.40 19.62
CA ASP A 15 -22.68 33.93 19.50
C ASP A 15 -22.63 35.47 19.38
N MET A 16 -22.80 35.97 18.15
CA MET A 16 -22.72 37.40 17.85
C MET A 16 -24.13 37.99 17.84
N ARG A 17 -24.47 38.60 18.99
CA ARG A 17 -25.71 39.35 19.22
C ARG A 17 -25.84 40.51 18.21
N SER A 18 -26.79 40.34 17.29
CA SER A 18 -27.25 41.28 16.27
C SER A 18 -27.48 42.71 16.76
N LYS A 19 -26.81 43.68 16.11
CA LYS A 19 -27.29 45.04 15.85
C LYS A 19 -26.79 45.49 14.47
N SER A 20 -27.71 45.57 13.50
CA SER A 20 -27.55 46.11 12.12
C SER A 20 -27.12 47.60 12.12
N PRO A 21 -26.79 48.26 10.98
CA PRO A 21 -26.89 47.82 9.57
C PRO A 21 -25.66 48.16 8.69
N LEU A 22 -25.76 47.78 7.40
CA LEU A 22 -25.18 48.40 6.20
C LEU A 22 -24.31 47.44 5.37
N PHE A 23 -24.98 46.94 4.33
CA PHE A 23 -24.48 46.11 3.25
C PHE A 23 -23.34 46.82 2.51
N ILE A 24 -22.10 46.31 2.61
CA ILE A 24 -21.01 46.69 1.71
C ILE A 24 -20.27 45.42 1.26
N ALA A 25 -20.34 45.19 -0.05
CA ALA A 25 -19.45 44.37 -0.89
C ALA A 25 -19.29 42.88 -0.53
N LEU A 26 -20.29 42.06 -0.87
CA LEU A 26 -20.09 40.62 -1.11
C LEU A 26 -20.06 40.38 -2.64
N ALA A 27 -19.00 40.82 -3.30
CA ALA A 27 -18.82 40.58 -4.73
C ALA A 27 -17.44 39.96 -4.98
N PHE A 28 -17.47 38.78 -5.62
CA PHE A 28 -16.36 38.01 -6.19
C PHE A 28 -15.47 37.21 -5.24
N LEU A 29 -15.98 36.07 -4.77
CA LEU A 29 -15.13 34.89 -4.47
C LEU A 29 -15.78 33.60 -5.01
N ALA A 30 -16.23 33.63 -6.26
CA ALA A 30 -16.91 32.48 -6.90
C ALA A 30 -16.29 32.14 -8.26
N ALA A 31 -14.96 32.13 -8.36
CA ALA A 31 -14.30 31.67 -9.58
C ALA A 31 -12.87 31.22 -9.28
N SER A 32 -12.70 30.01 -8.72
CA SER A 32 -11.49 29.17 -8.82
C SER A 32 -11.69 27.86 -8.04
N PHE A 33 -12.82 27.16 -8.24
CA PHE A 33 -12.85 25.76 -7.84
C PHE A 33 -12.24 24.97 -9.00
N PRO A 34 -11.05 24.35 -8.83
CA PRO A 34 -10.50 23.49 -9.84
C PRO A 34 -11.51 22.37 -10.07
N SER A 35 -12.15 22.37 -11.24
CA SER A 35 -13.01 21.29 -11.72
C SER A 35 -12.12 20.14 -12.20
N GLY A 36 -11.22 19.67 -11.33
CA GLY A 36 -10.50 18.44 -11.53
C GLY A 36 -11.45 17.30 -11.24
N THR A 37 -12.07 16.74 -12.27
CA THR A 37 -12.69 15.42 -12.16
C THR A 37 -11.53 14.43 -11.97
N THR A 38 -11.22 14.07 -10.74
CA THR A 38 -10.35 12.92 -10.49
C THR A 38 -11.06 11.71 -11.10
N ALA A 39 -10.42 11.07 -12.07
CA ALA A 39 -10.92 9.81 -12.60
C ALA A 39 -11.04 8.84 -11.42
N ALA A 40 -12.23 8.28 -11.21
CA ALA A 40 -12.41 7.23 -10.22
C ALA A 40 -11.59 6.02 -10.68
N ASN A 41 -10.55 5.66 -9.93
CA ASN A 41 -9.86 4.39 -10.13
C ASN A 41 -10.72 3.27 -9.54
N ALA A 42 -10.93 2.22 -10.31
CA ALA A 42 -11.57 1.02 -9.80
C ALA A 42 -10.73 0.44 -8.66
N ALA A 43 -11.39 -0.17 -7.67
CA ALA A 43 -10.67 -0.92 -6.65
C ALA A 43 -9.89 -2.06 -7.33
N PRO A 44 -8.61 -2.26 -6.98
CA PRO A 44 -7.80 -3.27 -7.62
C PRO A 44 -8.25 -4.68 -7.23
N PHE A 45 -7.98 -5.62 -8.14
CA PHE A 45 -8.22 -7.03 -7.89
C PHE A 45 -7.05 -7.64 -7.13
N TYR A 46 -7.36 -8.25 -5.99
CA TYR A 46 -6.40 -8.97 -5.18
C TYR A 46 -6.55 -10.47 -5.33
N VAL A 47 -5.43 -11.19 -5.34
CA VAL A 47 -5.36 -12.64 -5.27
C VAL A 47 -4.50 -13.07 -4.10
N PHE A 48 -4.84 -14.23 -3.52
CA PHE A 48 -3.95 -14.86 -2.55
C PHE A 48 -2.71 -15.40 -3.29
N PRO A 49 -1.48 -15.07 -2.86
CA PRO A 49 -0.30 -15.22 -3.71
C PRO A 49 0.20 -16.66 -3.84
N VAL A 50 -0.37 -17.62 -3.12
CA VAL A 50 -0.05 -19.05 -3.27
C VAL A 50 -1.20 -19.75 -3.99
N VAL A 51 -0.93 -20.29 -5.17
CA VAL A 51 -1.95 -20.91 -6.03
C VAL A 51 -1.71 -22.41 -6.20
N GLY A 52 -2.79 -23.19 -6.24
CA GLY A 52 -2.72 -24.65 -6.42
C GLY A 52 -2.11 -25.41 -5.24
N CYS A 53 -1.95 -24.76 -4.08
CA CYS A 53 -1.40 -25.34 -2.87
C CYS A 53 -2.20 -24.92 -1.64
N THR A 54 -2.23 -25.78 -0.63
CA THR A 54 -2.61 -25.39 0.72
C THR A 54 -1.53 -24.47 1.29
N ALA A 55 -1.97 -23.38 1.90
CA ALA A 55 -1.10 -22.47 2.63
C ALA A 55 -1.70 -22.16 4.00
N THR A 56 -0.83 -21.92 4.96
CA THR A 56 -1.18 -21.38 6.29
C THR A 56 -0.42 -20.10 6.52
N TYR A 57 -0.92 -19.23 7.39
CA TYR A 57 -0.25 -18.00 7.75
C TYR A 57 -0.72 -17.52 9.12
N ALA A 58 0.16 -16.84 9.85
CA ALA A 58 -0.21 -16.21 11.11
C ALA A 58 -0.97 -14.90 10.85
N LYS A 59 -1.95 -14.56 11.70
CA LYS A 59 -2.68 -13.29 11.59
C LYS A 59 -1.96 -12.12 12.29
N THR A 60 -0.91 -12.42 13.04
CA THR A 60 -0.17 -11.44 13.83
C THR A 60 1.33 -11.70 13.69
N HIS A 61 2.12 -10.63 13.71
CA HIS A 61 3.57 -10.66 13.73
C HIS A 61 4.06 -9.62 14.73
N HIS A 62 5.13 -9.93 15.47
CA HIS A 62 5.50 -9.22 16.69
C HIS A 62 6.30 -7.93 16.42
N ASP A 63 7.11 -7.91 15.36
CA ASP A 63 8.08 -6.83 15.14
C ASP A 63 7.65 -5.79 14.09
N TYR A 64 6.84 -6.20 13.12
CA TYR A 64 6.38 -5.35 12.01
C TYR A 64 5.19 -6.00 11.29
N GLN A 65 4.49 -5.20 10.48
CA GLN A 65 3.34 -5.64 9.70
C GLN A 65 3.77 -6.52 8.52
N ALA A 66 3.98 -7.80 8.79
CA ALA A 66 4.18 -8.84 7.80
C ALA A 66 3.54 -10.15 8.27
N THR A 67 3.44 -11.12 7.38
CA THR A 67 3.10 -12.49 7.73
C THR A 67 3.86 -13.44 6.84
N ASP A 68 4.42 -14.48 7.43
CA ASP A 68 4.98 -15.58 6.68
C ASP A 68 3.85 -16.50 6.23
N ILE A 69 3.82 -16.82 4.94
CA ILE A 69 2.90 -17.79 4.36
C ILE A 69 3.65 -19.12 4.22
N GLN A 70 3.25 -20.13 4.99
CA GLN A 70 3.81 -21.46 4.91
C GLN A 70 3.07 -22.26 3.85
N ALA A 71 3.81 -22.77 2.88
CA ALA A 71 3.34 -23.67 1.84
C ALA A 71 4.38 -24.75 1.57
N LYS A 72 3.99 -25.82 0.87
CA LYS A 72 4.94 -26.85 0.45
C LYS A 72 5.99 -26.24 -0.50
N ALA A 73 7.25 -26.66 -0.37
CA ALA A 73 8.29 -26.24 -1.30
C ALA A 73 7.91 -26.55 -2.76
N GLY A 74 8.11 -25.58 -3.66
CA GLY A 74 7.75 -25.68 -5.07
C GLY A 74 6.32 -25.25 -5.41
N CYS A 75 5.54 -24.78 -4.44
CA CYS A 75 4.26 -24.12 -4.71
C CYS A 75 4.47 -22.86 -5.55
N LYS A 76 3.51 -22.59 -6.44
CA LYS A 76 3.55 -21.41 -7.32
C LYS A 76 3.18 -20.16 -6.52
N TYR A 77 4.01 -19.15 -6.67
CA TYR A 77 3.73 -17.79 -6.22
C TYR A 77 3.23 -16.95 -7.40
N VAL A 78 2.22 -16.12 -7.16
CA VAL A 78 1.73 -15.11 -8.13
C VAL A 78 1.72 -13.73 -7.48
N ALA A 79 1.81 -12.69 -8.32
CA ALA A 79 1.65 -11.31 -7.86
C ALA A 79 0.28 -11.14 -7.18
N PRO A 80 0.21 -10.62 -5.93
CA PRO A 80 -1.04 -10.43 -5.21
C PRO A 80 -2.02 -9.44 -5.88
N ILE A 81 -1.52 -8.58 -6.77
CA ILE A 81 -2.21 -7.49 -7.46
C ILE A 81 -1.45 -7.21 -8.77
N GLY A 82 -2.10 -6.54 -9.73
CA GLY A 82 -1.40 -5.89 -10.85
C GLY A 82 -0.41 -4.81 -10.39
N GLY A 83 0.58 -4.51 -11.22
CA GLY A 83 1.55 -3.45 -10.93
C GLY A 83 2.86 -3.62 -11.68
N THR A 84 3.90 -2.95 -11.18
CA THR A 84 5.24 -2.92 -11.78
C THR A 84 6.28 -3.60 -10.90
N ILE A 85 7.01 -4.56 -11.47
CA ILE A 85 8.18 -5.14 -10.80
C ILE A 85 9.30 -4.10 -10.78
N THR A 86 9.77 -3.74 -9.59
CA THR A 86 10.82 -2.72 -9.42
C THR A 86 12.17 -3.31 -9.04
N GLU A 87 12.20 -4.48 -8.41
CA GLU A 87 13.44 -5.15 -8.01
C GLU A 87 13.30 -6.67 -8.17
N VAL A 88 14.38 -7.32 -8.62
CA VAL A 88 14.48 -8.78 -8.69
C VAL A 88 15.86 -9.18 -8.17
N ALA A 89 15.89 -9.98 -7.11
CA ALA A 89 17.09 -10.65 -6.65
C ALA A 89 17.09 -12.10 -7.18
N THR A 90 17.85 -12.36 -8.24
CA THR A 90 17.94 -13.68 -8.88
C THR A 90 19.01 -14.58 -8.28
N LYS A 91 19.76 -14.08 -7.30
CA LYS A 91 20.85 -14.80 -6.64
C LYS A 91 20.65 -14.77 -5.12
N ASP A 92 20.70 -15.95 -4.51
CA ASP A 92 20.76 -16.07 -3.07
C ASP A 92 22.19 -15.80 -2.59
N ILE A 93 22.36 -14.71 -1.85
CA ILE A 93 23.63 -14.32 -1.21
C ILE A 93 23.57 -14.42 0.32
N TRP A 94 22.51 -15.04 0.85
CA TRP A 94 22.32 -15.23 2.28
C TRP A 94 23.52 -15.94 2.91
N ASN A 95 23.94 -15.45 4.07
CA ASN A 95 24.98 -16.06 4.87
C ASN A 95 24.62 -16.04 6.35
N SER A 96 24.29 -17.21 6.89
CA SER A 96 23.89 -17.38 8.29
C SER A 96 24.95 -16.95 9.31
N LYS A 97 26.24 -17.01 8.95
CA LYS A 97 27.33 -16.54 9.84
C LYS A 97 27.35 -15.01 9.97
N LYS A 98 27.04 -14.28 8.89
CA LYS A 98 26.98 -12.81 8.89
C LYS A 98 25.64 -12.29 9.39
N ASN A 99 24.57 -13.02 9.10
CA ASN A 99 23.23 -12.76 9.61
C ASN A 99 22.65 -11.37 9.26
N LEU A 100 22.98 -10.84 8.08
CA LEU A 100 22.52 -9.52 7.64
C LEU A 100 21.07 -9.58 7.15
N GLY A 101 20.21 -8.71 7.69
CA GLY A 101 18.76 -8.73 7.45
C GLY A 101 18.38 -8.51 5.98
N ASP A 102 19.11 -7.65 5.28
CA ASP A 102 18.92 -7.36 3.85
C ASP A 102 19.14 -8.57 2.92
N THR A 103 20.02 -9.49 3.32
CA THR A 103 20.30 -10.72 2.53
C THR A 103 19.40 -11.91 2.88
N ARG A 104 18.61 -11.84 3.97
CA ARG A 104 17.81 -12.99 4.45
C ARG A 104 16.75 -13.45 3.47
N GLY A 105 16.25 -12.55 2.60
CA GLY A 105 15.20 -12.88 1.65
C GLY A 105 15.62 -13.85 0.54
N GLY A 106 16.92 -14.02 0.28
CA GLY A 106 17.42 -14.85 -0.81
C GLY A 106 16.86 -14.41 -2.17
N LEU A 107 16.42 -15.36 -2.99
CA LEU A 107 15.71 -15.03 -4.23
C LEU A 107 14.39 -14.32 -3.89
N SER A 108 14.22 -13.12 -4.43
CA SER A 108 13.10 -12.25 -4.08
C SER A 108 12.68 -11.34 -5.24
N VAL A 109 11.45 -10.85 -5.16
CA VAL A 109 10.83 -9.95 -6.14
C VAL A 109 10.09 -8.85 -5.38
N THR A 110 10.28 -7.61 -5.81
CA THR A 110 9.53 -6.44 -5.34
C THR A 110 8.59 -5.96 -6.44
N LEU A 111 7.32 -5.83 -6.08
CA LEU A 111 6.24 -5.27 -6.89
C LEU A 111 5.76 -3.97 -6.25
N VAL A 112 5.64 -2.90 -7.02
CA VAL A 112 4.79 -1.76 -6.66
C VAL A 112 3.43 -2.00 -7.30
N GLY A 113 2.42 -2.28 -6.49
CA GLY A 113 1.07 -2.55 -6.94
C GLY A 113 0.40 -1.32 -7.53
N ASP A 114 -0.66 -1.53 -8.32
CA ASP A 114 -1.48 -0.44 -8.87
C ASP A 114 -2.17 0.40 -7.77
N ASP A 115 -2.22 -0.11 -6.54
CA ASP A 115 -2.65 0.61 -5.33
C ASP A 115 -1.55 1.47 -4.68
N GLY A 116 -0.34 1.49 -5.26
CA GLY A 116 0.81 2.20 -4.75
C GLY A 116 1.49 1.52 -3.55
N VAL A 117 1.11 0.30 -3.18
CA VAL A 117 1.72 -0.45 -2.08
C VAL A 117 2.88 -1.30 -2.61
N ARG A 118 3.99 -1.35 -1.85
CA ARG A 118 5.12 -2.23 -2.14
C ARG A 118 4.88 -3.63 -1.58
N TYR A 119 4.84 -4.62 -2.45
CA TYR A 119 4.76 -6.05 -2.14
C TYR A 119 6.13 -6.69 -2.31
N TYR A 120 6.62 -7.35 -1.26
CA TYR A 120 7.90 -8.05 -1.26
C TYR A 120 7.67 -9.54 -1.07
N GLY A 121 8.03 -10.33 -2.08
CA GLY A 121 8.04 -11.80 -2.00
C GLY A 121 9.48 -12.31 -1.95
N SER A 122 9.76 -13.25 -1.07
CA SER A 122 11.10 -13.77 -0.80
C SER A 122 11.10 -15.28 -0.62
N HIS A 123 12.30 -15.85 -0.43
CA HIS A 123 12.54 -17.28 -0.22
C HIS A 123 12.11 -18.17 -1.40
N PHE A 124 12.21 -17.62 -2.62
CA PHE A 124 11.89 -18.39 -3.82
C PHE A 124 12.95 -19.45 -4.10
N LYS A 125 12.50 -20.59 -4.63
CA LYS A 125 13.40 -21.64 -5.13
C LYS A 125 13.94 -21.29 -6.53
N SER A 126 13.10 -20.67 -7.35
CA SER A 126 13.42 -20.17 -8.69
C SER A 126 12.52 -18.98 -9.01
N ILE A 127 12.96 -18.13 -9.94
CA ILE A 127 12.18 -17.04 -10.51
C ILE A 127 12.19 -17.29 -12.03
N GLU A 128 11.02 -17.54 -12.60
CA GLU A 128 10.88 -17.75 -14.04
C GLU A 128 10.98 -16.40 -14.78
N PRO A 129 11.53 -16.37 -16.01
CA PRO A 129 11.42 -15.22 -16.88
C PRO A 129 9.94 -14.89 -17.16
N GLY A 130 9.61 -13.60 -17.10
CA GLY A 130 8.26 -13.07 -17.42
C GLY A 130 8.01 -12.93 -18.91
#